data_AF-A0A1V4PU06-F1
#
_entry.id   AF-A0A1V4PU06-F1
#
_cell.length_a   1.000
_cell.length_b   1.000
_cell.length_c   1.000
_cell.angle_alpha   90.00
_cell.angle_beta   90.00
_cell.angle_gamma   90.00
#
_symmetry.space_group_name_H-M   'P 1'
#
loop_
_entity.id
_entity.type
_entity.pdbx_description
1 polymer ?
#
loop_
_entity_poly.entity_id
_entity_poly.type
_entity_poly.pdbx_seq_one_letter_code
_entity_poly.pdbx_strand_id
1 'polypeptide(L)'
;MTTVVPVPDTFEGSLAAGFTAVPATAAGPWDTRRRPARIAVRDQTAVVELATAVGSTKRGDNPLNATTLGLGQLVKHAIDVGCTEIVLVLGGSVSTDGGAGMLLALGAVLHSHRGRPLTLGINAIGNAAYLDLTAMDPRVADTTFTLAADVTNPLLGPNGAATAFGPQKGATHAQVVILERRLHQWSELVNTATGTDMTLTPGAGAAGGTGFAAMAVLGATFRHAPQAAPANPIGLENP
;
A
#
# COMPACT_ATOMS: atom_id res chain seq x y z
N MET A 1 -33.32 -3.22 7.67
CA MET A 1 -32.56 -3.14 6.41
C MET A 1 -31.17 -2.67 6.76
N THR A 2 -30.16 -3.54 6.70
CA THR A 2 -28.77 -3.15 6.95
C THR A 2 -28.31 -2.39 5.71
N THR A 3 -28.36 -1.07 5.75
CA THR A 3 -27.82 -0.23 4.68
C THR A 3 -26.33 -0.52 4.62
N VAL A 4 -25.88 -1.21 3.57
CA VAL A 4 -24.45 -1.41 3.30
C VAL A 4 -23.90 -0.03 2.99
N VAL A 5 -23.23 0.58 3.96
CA VAL A 5 -22.52 1.84 3.74
C VAL A 5 -21.39 1.54 2.74
N PRO A 6 -21.30 2.26 1.61
CA PRO A 6 -20.20 2.08 0.66
C PRO A 6 -18.87 2.25 1.39
N VAL A 7 -17.93 1.35 1.14
CA VAL A 7 -16.56 1.51 1.64
C VAL A 7 -15.96 2.72 0.92
N PRO A 8 -15.50 3.76 1.64
CA PRO A 8 -14.85 4.88 1.01
C PRO A 8 -13.62 4.43 0.21
N ASP A 9 -13.44 4.99 -0.98
CA ASP A 9 -12.39 4.67 -1.94
C ASP A 9 -11.32 5.76 -2.03
N THR A 10 -11.46 6.82 -1.24
CA THR A 10 -10.56 7.98 -1.13
C THR A 10 -10.67 8.61 0.27
N PHE A 11 -9.65 9.37 0.69
CA PHE A 11 -9.71 10.15 1.92
C PHE A 11 -10.84 11.19 1.88
N GLU A 12 -10.96 11.96 0.79
CA GLU A 12 -12.02 12.97 0.63
C GLU A 12 -13.42 12.35 0.59
N GLY A 13 -13.57 11.21 -0.10
CA GLY A 13 -14.82 10.43 -0.08
C GLY A 13 -15.17 9.94 1.33
N SER A 14 -14.16 9.64 2.15
CA SER A 14 -14.36 9.27 3.56
C SER A 14 -14.90 10.45 4.38
N LEU A 15 -14.36 11.66 4.18
CA LEU A 15 -14.85 12.85 4.86
C LEU A 15 -16.30 13.18 4.47
N ALA A 16 -16.63 13.07 3.18
CA ALA A 16 -17.99 13.21 2.69
C ALA A 16 -18.95 12.15 3.29
N ALA A 17 -18.43 10.96 3.60
CA ALA A 17 -19.17 9.89 4.28
C ALA A 17 -19.23 10.04 5.81
N GLY A 18 -18.77 11.17 6.37
CA GLY A 18 -18.87 11.48 7.80
C GLY A 18 -17.72 10.95 8.65
N PHE A 19 -16.57 10.59 8.05
CA PHE A 19 -15.35 10.33 8.80
C PHE A 19 -14.71 11.65 9.23
N THR A 20 -14.01 11.63 10.36
CA THR A 20 -13.25 12.78 10.86
C THR A 20 -11.78 12.62 10.53
N ALA A 21 -11.16 13.68 10.02
CA ALA A 21 -9.74 13.66 9.75
C ALA A 21 -8.90 13.75 11.03
N VAL A 22 -8.08 12.74 11.28
CA VAL A 22 -7.15 12.66 12.40
C VAL A 22 -5.73 13.01 11.91
N PRO A 23 -5.04 13.99 12.53
CA PRO A 23 -3.66 14.32 12.19
C PRO A 23 -2.69 13.18 12.48
N ALA A 24 -1.77 12.94 11.55
CA ALA A 24 -0.74 11.92 11.66
C ALA A 24 0.60 12.46 11.13
N THR A 25 1.65 11.64 11.22
CA THR A 25 2.90 11.91 10.50
C THR A 25 3.43 10.66 9.84
N ALA A 26 3.92 10.79 8.61
CA ALA A 26 4.43 9.68 7.81
C ALA A 26 5.65 10.10 6.98
N ALA A 27 6.53 9.14 6.76
CA ALA A 27 7.64 9.27 5.82
C ALA A 27 7.13 9.44 4.38
N GLY A 28 7.86 10.20 3.56
CA GLY A 28 7.61 10.27 2.13
C GLY A 28 8.11 9.01 1.40
N PRO A 29 7.87 8.89 0.08
CA PRO A 29 8.26 7.69 -0.66
C PRO A 29 9.78 7.54 -0.85
N TRP A 30 10.59 8.60 -0.70
CA TRP A 30 12.04 8.55 -0.98
C TRP A 30 12.94 8.78 0.23
N ASP A 31 12.38 9.04 1.40
CA ASP A 31 13.15 9.31 2.60
C ASP A 31 12.42 8.82 3.85
N THR A 32 13.11 8.83 4.99
CA THR A 32 12.53 8.42 6.28
C THR A 32 12.01 9.59 7.10
N ARG A 33 12.05 10.83 6.58
CA ARG A 33 11.64 12.03 7.30
C ARG A 33 10.12 12.07 7.38
N ARG A 34 9.60 12.06 8.59
CA ARG A 34 8.16 12.18 8.84
C ARG A 34 7.69 13.60 8.54
N ARG A 35 6.58 13.71 7.81
CA ARG A 35 5.90 14.95 7.43
C ARG A 35 4.45 14.88 7.89
N PRO A 36 3.76 16.03 8.05
CA PRO A 36 2.33 16.03 8.35
C PRO A 36 1.54 15.21 7.32
N ALA A 37 0.69 14.34 7.83
CA ALA A 37 -0.20 13.47 7.08
C ALA A 37 -1.53 13.37 7.84
N ARG A 38 -2.49 12.62 7.31
CA ARG A 38 -3.81 12.45 7.93
C ARG A 38 -4.35 11.06 7.65
N ILE A 39 -5.22 10.58 8.52
CA ILE A 39 -6.10 9.42 8.29
C ILE A 39 -7.54 9.86 8.56
N ALA A 40 -8.53 9.17 8.00
CA ALA A 40 -9.93 9.46 8.30
C ALA A 40 -10.45 8.40 9.26
N VAL A 41 -11.10 8.79 10.36
CA VAL A 41 -11.58 7.86 11.41
C VAL A 41 -13.05 8.09 11.68
N ARG A 42 -13.80 7.00 11.82
CA ARG A 42 -15.16 6.97 12.33
C ARG A 42 -15.32 5.72 13.20
N ASP A 43 -15.70 5.93 14.45
CA ASP A 43 -15.81 4.86 15.46
C ASP A 43 -14.51 4.06 15.61
N GLN A 44 -14.49 2.79 15.19
CA GLN A 44 -13.32 1.90 15.21
C GLN A 44 -12.73 1.65 13.82
N THR A 45 -13.26 2.34 12.80
CA THR A 45 -12.83 2.20 11.41
C THR A 45 -11.94 3.37 11.01
N ALA A 46 -10.74 3.07 10.52
CA ALA A 46 -9.87 4.03 9.85
C ALA A 46 -9.86 3.80 8.33
N VAL A 47 -9.85 4.89 7.58
CA VAL A 47 -9.47 4.89 6.16
C VAL A 47 -8.07 5.49 6.05
N VAL A 48 -7.17 4.69 5.50
CA VAL A 48 -5.77 5.05 5.30
C VAL A 48 -5.50 5.05 3.80
N GLU A 49 -5.36 6.23 3.22
CA GLU A 49 -5.05 6.39 1.80
C GLU A 49 -3.55 6.42 1.56
N LEU A 50 -3.08 5.53 0.67
CA LEU A 50 -1.67 5.43 0.33
C LEU A 50 -1.12 6.75 -0.23
N ALA A 51 -1.88 7.45 -1.07
CA ALA A 51 -1.46 8.69 -1.70
C ALA A 51 -1.08 9.79 -0.69
N THR A 52 -1.64 9.76 0.52
CA THR A 52 -1.32 10.72 1.60
C THR A 52 0.15 10.66 2.03
N ALA A 53 0.80 9.50 1.92
CA ALA A 53 2.22 9.32 2.29
C ALA A 53 3.12 8.95 1.10
N VAL A 54 2.57 8.27 0.10
CA VAL A 54 3.32 7.61 -0.99
C VAL A 54 2.85 8.10 -2.37
N GLY A 55 2.07 9.18 -2.41
CA GLY A 55 1.75 9.90 -3.63
C GLY A 55 2.88 10.85 -4.06
N SER A 56 2.84 11.33 -5.30
CA SER A 56 3.69 12.44 -5.76
C SER A 56 3.00 13.23 -6.86
N THR A 57 3.20 14.55 -6.84
CA THR A 57 2.85 15.46 -7.95
C THR A 57 4.00 15.64 -8.95
N LYS A 58 5.21 15.17 -8.62
CA LYS A 58 6.41 15.30 -9.45
C LYS A 58 6.68 14.02 -10.22
N ARG A 59 6.58 14.11 -11.55
CA ARG A 59 7.19 13.12 -12.46
C ARG A 59 8.70 13.30 -12.45
N GLY A 60 9.46 12.21 -12.30
CA GLY A 60 10.91 12.20 -12.55
C GLY A 60 11.80 11.72 -11.41
N ASP A 61 11.26 11.51 -10.20
CA ASP A 61 12.03 10.84 -9.13
C ASP A 61 12.17 9.35 -9.42
N ASN A 62 13.30 8.74 -9.01
CA ASN A 62 13.64 7.37 -9.38
C ASN A 62 12.61 6.36 -8.80
N PRO A 63 11.78 5.70 -9.63
CA PRO A 63 10.73 4.79 -9.16
C PRO A 63 11.32 3.52 -8.52
N LEU A 64 12.59 3.21 -8.78
CA LEU A 64 13.29 2.08 -8.17
C LEU A 64 13.55 2.25 -6.67
N ASN A 65 13.36 3.45 -6.11
CA ASN A 65 13.70 3.74 -4.71
C ASN A 65 12.48 4.12 -3.86
N ALA A 66 11.31 4.28 -4.49
CA ALA A 66 10.10 4.66 -3.77
C ALA A 66 9.62 3.53 -2.83
N THR A 67 9.23 3.87 -1.61
CA THR A 67 8.80 2.92 -0.57
C THR A 67 7.44 3.23 0.03
N THR A 68 6.75 2.19 0.51
CA THR A 68 5.49 2.25 1.25
C THR A 68 5.65 2.41 2.76
N LEU A 69 6.84 2.74 3.25
CA LEU A 69 7.12 2.92 4.68
C LEU A 69 6.13 3.89 5.36
N GLY A 70 5.85 5.03 4.72
CA GLY A 70 4.89 6.00 5.23
C GLY A 70 3.48 5.44 5.38
N LEU A 71 3.04 4.57 4.47
CA LEU A 71 1.75 3.90 4.58
C LEU A 71 1.70 3.03 5.84
N GLY A 72 2.71 2.17 6.07
CA GLY A 72 2.73 1.35 7.28
C GLY A 72 2.78 2.17 8.57
N GLN A 73 3.41 3.35 8.55
CA GLN A 73 3.37 4.29 9.68
C GLN A 73 1.97 4.86 9.92
N LEU A 74 1.20 5.14 8.88
CA LEU A 74 -0.19 5.58 9.00
C LEU A 74 -1.11 4.44 9.49
N VAL A 75 -0.91 3.22 9.01
CA VAL A 75 -1.61 2.03 9.52
C VAL A 75 -1.33 1.83 11.00
N LYS A 76 -0.05 1.88 11.40
CA LYS A 76 0.33 1.81 12.80
C LYS A 76 -0.33 2.91 13.62
N HIS A 77 -0.38 4.14 13.11
CA HIS A 77 -1.03 5.25 13.78
C HIS A 77 -2.55 5.03 13.95
N ALA A 78 -3.23 4.47 12.95
CA ALA A 78 -4.64 4.10 13.05
C ALA A 78 -4.89 3.09 14.18
N ILE A 79 -4.03 2.06 14.28
CA ILE A 79 -4.07 1.08 15.38
C ILE A 79 -3.77 1.76 16.73
N ASP A 80 -2.80 2.69 16.78
CA ASP A 80 -2.42 3.42 18.00
C ASP A 80 -3.56 4.31 18.53
N VAL A 81 -4.43 4.83 17.66
CA VAL A 81 -5.64 5.58 18.07
C VAL A 81 -6.86 4.68 18.31
N GLY A 82 -6.66 3.36 18.34
CA GLY A 82 -7.66 2.38 18.74
C GLY A 82 -8.55 1.85 17.62
N CYS A 83 -8.22 2.06 16.35
CA CYS A 83 -9.00 1.47 15.26
C CYS A 83 -8.69 -0.03 15.12
N THR A 84 -9.73 -0.84 14.97
CA THR A 84 -9.66 -2.30 14.76
C THR A 84 -10.12 -2.71 13.36
N GLU A 85 -10.63 -1.76 12.57
CA GLU A 85 -10.96 -1.95 11.17
C GLU A 85 -10.20 -0.92 10.34
N ILE A 86 -9.45 -1.37 9.33
CA ILE A 86 -8.66 -0.49 8.48
C ILE A 86 -9.00 -0.74 7.03
N VAL A 87 -9.51 0.30 6.36
CA VAL A 87 -9.66 0.36 4.91
C VAL A 87 -8.38 0.96 4.33
N LEU A 88 -7.61 0.12 3.65
CA LEU A 88 -6.44 0.52 2.87
C LEU A 88 -6.91 0.94 1.48
N VAL A 89 -6.87 2.24 1.22
CA VAL A 89 -7.17 2.80 -0.10
C VAL A 89 -5.88 2.87 -0.90
N LEU A 90 -5.80 2.08 -1.96
CA LEU A 90 -4.64 2.01 -2.84
C LEU A 90 -4.93 2.71 -4.17
N GLY A 91 -4.51 3.98 -4.25
CA GLY A 91 -4.55 4.80 -5.46
C GLY A 91 -3.38 5.79 -5.49
N GLY A 92 -3.06 6.33 -6.67
CA GLY A 92 -2.09 7.44 -6.79
C GLY A 92 -0.64 7.15 -6.36
N SER A 93 -0.25 5.88 -6.23
CA SER A 93 1.08 5.49 -5.73
C SER A 93 2.22 5.84 -6.71
N VAL A 94 3.40 6.21 -6.18
CA VAL A 94 4.66 6.20 -6.96
C VAL A 94 5.60 5.02 -6.66
N SER A 95 5.29 4.20 -5.66
CA SER A 95 6.10 3.04 -5.27
C SER A 95 5.81 1.80 -6.10
N THR A 96 6.81 0.92 -6.21
CA THR A 96 6.67 -0.48 -6.68
C THR A 96 7.53 -1.39 -5.81
N ASP A 97 7.35 -1.29 -4.49
CA ASP A 97 8.12 -2.04 -3.49
C ASP A 97 7.40 -3.28 -2.94
N GLY A 98 6.28 -3.68 -3.56
CA GLY A 98 5.54 -4.86 -3.13
C GLY A 98 4.87 -4.72 -1.77
N GLY A 99 4.78 -3.49 -1.21
CA GLY A 99 4.32 -3.28 0.16
C GLY A 99 5.37 -3.62 1.23
N ALA A 100 6.63 -3.86 0.85
CA ALA A 100 7.69 -4.20 1.80
C ALA A 100 7.88 -3.09 2.86
N GLY A 101 7.89 -1.82 2.44
CA GLY A 101 8.00 -0.69 3.38
C GLY A 101 6.86 -0.67 4.41
N MET A 102 5.63 -0.94 3.96
CA MET A 102 4.47 -1.03 4.85
C MET A 102 4.66 -2.11 5.92
N LEU A 103 5.06 -3.32 5.54
CA LEU A 103 5.28 -4.41 6.49
C LEU A 103 6.42 -4.12 7.47
N LEU A 104 7.53 -3.54 6.99
CA LEU A 104 8.65 -3.17 7.84
C LEU A 104 8.25 -2.11 8.89
N ALA A 105 7.39 -1.15 8.54
CA ALA A 105 6.83 -0.20 9.51
C ALA A 105 5.90 -0.85 10.54
N LEU A 106 5.30 -1.99 10.21
CA LEU A 106 4.44 -2.77 11.09
C LEU A 106 5.21 -3.82 11.91
N GLY A 107 6.55 -3.91 11.75
CA GLY A 107 7.41 -4.76 12.58
C GLY A 107 8.01 -5.97 11.86
N ALA A 108 7.71 -6.19 10.58
CA ALA A 108 8.40 -7.22 9.81
C ALA A 108 9.91 -6.93 9.73
N VAL A 109 10.72 -7.97 9.64
CA VAL A 109 12.18 -7.85 9.53
C VAL A 109 12.69 -8.64 8.34
N LEU A 110 13.43 -7.98 7.45
CA LEU A 110 14.15 -8.66 6.38
C LEU A 110 15.55 -9.02 6.85
N HIS A 111 15.93 -10.29 6.72
CA HIS A 111 17.27 -10.75 7.06
C HIS A 111 18.09 -11.07 5.82
N SER A 112 19.37 -10.72 5.84
CA SER A 112 20.35 -11.14 4.83
C SER A 112 20.72 -12.61 4.95
N HIS A 113 21.43 -13.17 3.96
CA HIS A 113 22.00 -14.53 4.04
C HIS A 113 22.97 -14.73 5.21
N ARG A 114 23.46 -13.65 5.82
CA ARG A 114 24.32 -13.70 7.02
C ARG A 114 23.52 -13.53 8.32
N GLY A 115 22.19 -13.63 8.27
CA GLY A 115 21.29 -13.49 9.41
C GLY A 115 21.13 -12.06 9.95
N ARG A 116 21.83 -11.07 9.38
CA ARG A 116 21.75 -9.67 9.84
C ARG A 116 20.48 -8.99 9.30
N PRO A 117 19.75 -8.21 10.12
CA PRO A 117 18.66 -7.37 9.65
C PRO A 117 19.12 -6.40 8.56
N LEU A 118 18.32 -6.28 7.51
CA LEU A 118 18.52 -5.33 6.43
C LEU A 118 17.80 -4.03 6.76
N THR A 119 18.52 -2.91 6.69
CA THR A 119 17.94 -1.58 6.80
C THR A 119 17.13 -1.23 5.55
N LEU A 120 16.08 -0.44 5.77
CA LEU A 120 15.06 -0.04 4.80
C LEU A 120 15.57 0.37 3.42
N GLY A 121 14.82 -0.07 2.42
CA GLY A 121 14.93 0.29 1.01
C GLY A 121 14.56 -0.91 0.14
N ILE A 122 13.81 -0.73 -0.94
CA ILE A 122 13.50 -1.81 -1.90
C ILE A 122 14.78 -2.46 -2.49
N ASN A 123 15.93 -1.77 -2.44
CA ASN A 123 17.24 -2.34 -2.76
C ASN A 123 17.65 -3.47 -1.79
N ALA A 124 17.08 -3.53 -0.59
CA ALA A 124 17.30 -4.60 0.39
C ALA A 124 16.67 -5.92 -0.04
N ILE A 125 15.56 -5.91 -0.80
CA ILE A 125 14.87 -7.13 -1.26
C ILE A 125 15.83 -8.01 -2.06
N GLY A 126 16.65 -7.41 -2.93
CA GLY A 126 17.63 -8.16 -3.72
C GLY A 126 18.73 -8.85 -2.91
N ASN A 127 18.89 -8.51 -1.63
CA ASN A 127 19.88 -9.11 -0.71
C ASN A 127 19.23 -9.88 0.46
N ALA A 128 17.90 -9.96 0.49
CA ALA A 128 17.15 -10.63 1.55
C ALA A 128 17.13 -12.14 1.34
N ALA A 129 17.33 -12.88 2.42
CA ALA A 129 17.30 -14.33 2.47
C ALA A 129 15.98 -14.86 3.01
N TYR A 130 15.39 -14.20 4.02
CA TYR A 130 14.07 -14.53 4.54
C TYR A 130 13.38 -13.31 5.15
N LEU A 131 12.06 -13.39 5.23
CA LEU A 131 11.18 -12.44 5.87
C LEU A 131 10.74 -13.01 7.22
N ASP A 132 11.03 -12.29 8.30
CA ASP A 132 10.57 -12.61 9.65
C ASP A 132 9.35 -11.76 9.99
N LEU A 133 8.24 -12.42 10.35
CA LEU A 133 6.98 -11.80 10.75
C LEU A 133 6.73 -11.90 12.26
N THR A 134 7.62 -12.52 13.03
CA THR A 134 7.43 -12.76 14.47
C THR A 134 7.43 -11.47 15.31
N ALA A 135 8.09 -10.42 14.81
CA ALA A 135 8.16 -9.10 15.43
C ALA A 135 7.06 -8.12 14.94
N MET A 136 6.11 -8.60 14.15
CA MET A 136 4.95 -7.78 13.74
C MET A 136 4.21 -7.27 14.97
N ASP A 137 3.70 -6.04 14.88
CA ASP A 137 2.85 -5.44 15.91
C ASP A 137 1.66 -6.38 16.15
N PRO A 138 1.51 -6.96 17.36
CA PRO A 138 0.56 -8.06 17.59
C PRO A 138 -0.89 -7.64 17.32
N ARG A 139 -1.19 -6.34 17.46
CA ARG A 139 -2.53 -5.78 17.18
C ARG A 139 -2.92 -5.86 15.70
N VAL A 140 -1.97 -6.07 14.79
CA VAL A 140 -2.27 -6.35 13.38
C VAL A 140 -3.09 -7.63 13.25
N ALA A 141 -2.84 -8.65 14.06
CA ALA A 141 -3.62 -9.89 14.02
C ALA A 141 -5.08 -9.69 14.49
N ASP A 142 -5.31 -8.71 15.36
CA ASP A 142 -6.63 -8.33 15.88
C ASP A 142 -7.34 -7.29 14.99
N THR A 143 -6.70 -6.82 13.93
CA THR A 143 -7.23 -5.78 13.05
C THR A 143 -7.79 -6.39 11.76
N THR A 144 -9.02 -6.01 11.41
CA THR A 144 -9.61 -6.38 10.12
C THR A 144 -9.15 -5.41 9.04
N PHE A 145 -8.55 -5.93 7.96
CA PHE A 145 -8.11 -5.13 6.83
C PHE A 145 -9.04 -5.30 5.62
N THR A 146 -9.48 -4.19 5.05
CA THR A 146 -10.14 -4.14 3.74
C THR A 146 -9.24 -3.43 2.76
N LEU A 147 -8.99 -4.04 1.61
CA LEU A 147 -8.22 -3.45 0.53
C LEU A 147 -9.19 -2.85 -0.50
N ALA A 148 -9.18 -1.53 -0.67
CA ALA A 148 -9.93 -0.81 -1.70
C ALA A 148 -8.99 -0.38 -2.82
N ALA A 149 -9.19 -0.93 -4.02
CA ALA A 149 -8.49 -0.51 -5.23
C ALA A 149 -9.38 -0.67 -6.48
N ASP A 150 -9.05 0.08 -7.53
CA ASP A 150 -9.76 0.13 -8.81
C ASP A 150 -9.19 -0.81 -9.88
N VAL A 151 -8.11 -1.53 -9.55
CA VAL A 151 -7.41 -2.44 -10.47
C VAL A 151 -7.40 -3.86 -9.93
N THR A 152 -7.54 -4.82 -10.84
CA THR A 152 -7.51 -6.26 -10.55
C THR A 152 -6.23 -6.94 -10.99
N ASN A 153 -5.26 -6.20 -11.49
CA ASN A 153 -3.97 -6.70 -11.98
C ASN A 153 -3.30 -7.64 -10.96
N PRO A 154 -2.67 -8.74 -11.42
CA PRO A 154 -1.85 -9.59 -10.57
C PRO A 154 -0.56 -8.88 -10.15
N LEU A 155 0.22 -9.48 -9.24
CA LEU A 155 1.52 -8.94 -8.83
C LEU A 155 2.52 -8.96 -10.00
N LEU A 156 2.60 -10.10 -10.69
CA LEU A 156 3.65 -10.43 -11.68
C LEU A 156 3.06 -10.68 -13.07
N GLY A 157 3.95 -10.70 -14.06
CA GLY A 157 3.65 -11.09 -15.43
C GLY A 157 3.32 -9.91 -16.36
N PRO A 158 2.79 -10.20 -17.57
CA PRO A 158 2.53 -9.20 -18.60
C PRO A 158 1.56 -8.10 -18.16
N ASN A 159 0.63 -8.43 -17.26
CA ASN A 159 -0.31 -7.49 -16.66
C ASN A 159 0.02 -7.18 -15.19
N GLY A 160 1.23 -7.54 -14.74
CA GLY A 160 1.70 -7.37 -13.37
C GLY A 160 1.95 -5.91 -12.99
N ALA A 161 2.23 -5.67 -11.72
CA ALA A 161 2.36 -4.33 -11.15
C ALA A 161 3.45 -3.48 -11.85
N ALA A 162 4.62 -4.08 -12.10
CA ALA A 162 5.75 -3.38 -12.73
C ALA A 162 5.45 -3.08 -14.20
N THR A 163 4.96 -4.07 -14.96
CA THR A 163 4.66 -3.91 -16.39
C THR A 163 3.52 -2.93 -16.63
N ALA A 164 2.42 -3.06 -15.89
CA ALA A 164 1.21 -2.24 -16.10
C ALA A 164 1.39 -0.80 -15.61
N PHE A 165 2.03 -0.59 -14.45
CA PHE A 165 2.03 0.71 -13.78
C PHE A 165 3.42 1.35 -13.61
N GLY A 166 4.50 0.62 -13.86
CA GLY A 166 5.86 1.17 -13.79
C GLY A 166 6.07 2.37 -14.73
N PRO A 167 5.71 2.28 -16.03
CA PRO A 167 5.96 3.36 -16.98
C PRO A 167 5.30 4.69 -16.61
N GLN A 168 4.05 4.68 -16.13
CA GLN A 168 3.37 5.92 -15.70
C GLN A 168 3.98 6.54 -14.43
N LYS A 169 4.68 5.74 -13.62
CA LYS A 169 5.47 6.18 -12.46
C LYS A 169 6.87 6.67 -12.83
N GLY A 170 7.22 6.67 -14.12
CA GLY A 170 8.51 7.12 -14.64
C GLY A 170 9.56 6.02 -14.82
N ALA A 171 9.18 4.74 -14.77
CA ALA A 171 10.12 3.66 -15.00
C ALA A 171 10.42 3.48 -16.50
N THR A 172 11.71 3.47 -16.85
CA THR A 172 12.17 3.01 -18.16
C THR A 172 11.92 1.52 -18.33
N HIS A 173 11.97 1.02 -19.57
CA HIS A 173 11.80 -0.42 -19.85
C HIS A 173 12.81 -1.29 -19.07
N ALA A 174 14.08 -0.86 -18.98
CA ALA A 174 15.09 -1.55 -18.19
C ALA A 174 14.74 -1.56 -16.68
N GLN A 175 14.20 -0.46 -16.16
CA GLN A 175 13.75 -0.39 -14.76
C GLN A 175 12.52 -1.27 -14.51
N VAL A 176 11.60 -1.40 -15.47
CA VAL A 176 10.46 -2.32 -15.37
C VAL A 176 10.95 -3.77 -15.20
N VAL A 177 11.93 -4.21 -15.99
CA VAL A 177 12.55 -5.55 -15.84
C VAL A 177 13.17 -5.74 -14.45
N ILE A 178 13.82 -4.71 -13.92
CA ILE A 178 14.39 -4.75 -12.56
C ILE A 178 13.30 -4.85 -11.49
N LEU A 179 12.22 -4.06 -11.62
CA LEU A 179 11.08 -4.07 -10.70
C LEU A 179 10.38 -5.42 -10.71
N GLU A 180 10.11 -5.98 -11.89
CA GLU A 180 9.49 -7.30 -12.05
C GLU A 180 10.29 -8.38 -11.32
N ARG A 181 11.61 -8.42 -11.54
CA ARG A 181 12.51 -9.36 -10.85
C ARG A 181 12.48 -9.18 -9.33
N ARG A 182 12.45 -7.93 -8.85
CA ARG A 182 12.39 -7.63 -7.41
C ARG A 182 11.06 -8.06 -6.79
N LEU A 183 9.95 -7.82 -7.49
CA LEU A 183 8.63 -8.27 -7.03
C LEU A 183 8.54 -9.80 -7.00
N HIS A 184 9.17 -10.48 -7.95
CA HIS A 184 9.25 -11.95 -7.94
C HIS A 184 10.07 -12.46 -6.74
N GLN A 185 11.24 -11.87 -6.49
CA GLN A 185 12.03 -12.21 -5.28
C GLN A 185 11.26 -11.93 -3.99
N TRP A 186 10.55 -10.79 -3.95
CA TRP A 186 9.71 -10.43 -2.82
C TRP A 186 8.57 -11.42 -2.60
N SER A 187 7.90 -11.86 -3.66
CA SER A 187 6.81 -12.85 -3.52
C SER A 187 7.33 -14.18 -3.00
N GLU A 188 8.49 -14.65 -3.42
CA GLU A 188 9.08 -15.88 -2.87
C GLU A 188 9.34 -15.77 -1.35
N LEU A 189 9.84 -14.63 -0.89
CA LEU A 189 10.06 -14.36 0.54
C LEU A 189 8.75 -14.34 1.33
N VAL A 190 7.72 -13.67 0.79
CA VAL A 190 6.40 -13.60 1.42
C VAL A 190 5.72 -14.96 1.42
N ASN A 191 5.69 -15.66 0.28
CA ASN A 191 5.08 -16.98 0.14
C ASN A 191 5.73 -18.00 1.10
N THR A 192 7.05 -17.93 1.29
CA THR A 192 7.76 -18.77 2.26
C THR A 192 7.35 -18.42 3.70
N ALA A 193 7.21 -17.14 4.03
CA ALA A 193 6.88 -16.70 5.39
C ALA A 193 5.40 -16.94 5.77
N THR A 194 4.48 -16.90 4.79
CA THR A 194 3.03 -17.01 5.02
C THR A 194 2.48 -18.40 4.65
N GLY A 195 3.23 -19.18 3.88
CA GLY A 195 2.77 -20.46 3.32
C GLY A 195 1.67 -20.32 2.25
N THR A 196 1.40 -19.11 1.76
CA THR A 196 0.32 -18.85 0.79
C THR A 196 0.82 -18.01 -0.38
N ASP A 197 0.54 -18.46 -1.60
CA ASP A 197 0.81 -17.70 -2.82
C ASP A 197 -0.42 -16.88 -3.24
N MET A 198 -0.27 -15.55 -3.21
CA MET A 198 -1.29 -14.59 -3.66
C MET A 198 -0.87 -13.77 -4.87
N THR A 199 0.18 -14.18 -5.58
CA THR A 199 0.74 -13.41 -6.71
C THR A 199 -0.26 -13.21 -7.85
N LEU A 200 -1.18 -14.15 -8.06
CA LEU A 200 -2.22 -14.09 -9.09
C LEU A 200 -3.58 -13.58 -8.59
N THR A 201 -3.71 -13.30 -7.29
CA THR A 201 -4.98 -12.83 -6.71
C THR A 201 -5.38 -11.48 -7.32
N PRO A 202 -6.66 -11.28 -7.69
CA PRO A 202 -7.13 -9.99 -8.17
C PRO A 202 -6.81 -8.86 -7.19
N GLY A 203 -6.17 -7.80 -7.70
CA GLY A 203 -5.74 -6.66 -6.89
C GLY A 203 -4.36 -6.80 -6.25
N ALA A 204 -3.67 -7.94 -6.42
CA ALA A 204 -2.32 -8.16 -5.90
C ALA A 204 -1.32 -7.11 -6.45
N GLY A 205 -1.48 -6.68 -7.70
CA GLY A 205 -0.65 -5.66 -8.33
C GLY A 205 -0.97 -4.22 -7.93
N ALA A 206 -2.06 -3.99 -7.19
CA ALA A 206 -2.49 -2.66 -6.81
C ALA A 206 -1.38 -1.91 -6.06
N ALA A 207 -1.22 -0.62 -6.41
CA ALA A 207 -0.18 0.27 -5.91
C ALA A 207 1.22 -0.37 -5.85
N GLY A 208 1.65 -0.98 -6.96
CA GLY A 208 3.02 -1.49 -7.07
C GLY A 208 3.29 -2.75 -6.24
N GLY A 209 2.26 -3.57 -6.04
CA GLY A 209 2.32 -4.79 -5.24
C GLY A 209 1.99 -4.61 -3.76
N THR A 210 1.59 -3.42 -3.34
CA THR A 210 1.12 -3.20 -1.96
C THR A 210 -0.12 -4.04 -1.65
N GLY A 211 -1.00 -4.21 -2.63
CA GLY A 211 -2.17 -5.09 -2.51
C GLY A 211 -1.78 -6.54 -2.18
N PHE A 212 -0.73 -7.07 -2.84
CA PHE A 212 -0.19 -8.39 -2.55
C PHE A 212 0.23 -8.55 -1.09
N ALA A 213 1.05 -7.64 -0.53
CA ALA A 213 1.46 -7.72 0.87
C ALA A 213 0.29 -7.54 1.84
N ALA A 214 -0.65 -6.64 1.54
CA ALA A 214 -1.84 -6.45 2.36
C ALA A 214 -2.68 -7.73 2.45
N MET A 215 -2.91 -8.42 1.33
CA MET A 215 -3.67 -9.66 1.32
C MET A 215 -2.89 -10.83 1.93
N ALA A 216 -1.62 -11.01 1.55
CA ALA A 216 -0.82 -12.17 1.93
C ALA A 216 -0.38 -12.14 3.40
N VAL A 217 -0.09 -10.95 3.96
CA VAL A 217 0.47 -10.81 5.31
C VAL A 217 -0.52 -10.21 6.30
N LEU A 218 -1.31 -9.21 5.89
CA LEU A 218 -2.31 -8.59 6.78
C LEU A 218 -3.69 -9.28 6.70
N GLY A 219 -3.86 -10.26 5.82
CA GLY A 219 -5.14 -10.94 5.61
C GLY A 219 -6.22 -10.03 5.02
N ALA A 220 -5.83 -8.96 4.30
CA ALA A 220 -6.78 -7.99 3.79
C ALA A 220 -7.75 -8.60 2.78
N THR A 221 -9.04 -8.27 2.89
CA THR A 221 -10.05 -8.67 1.90
C THR A 221 -10.12 -7.63 0.79
N PHE A 222 -9.87 -8.05 -0.46
CA PHE A 222 -10.00 -7.19 -1.63
C PHE A 222 -11.46 -6.82 -1.90
N ARG A 223 -11.71 -5.53 -2.08
CA ARG A 223 -12.97 -4.98 -2.58
C ARG A 223 -12.64 -4.07 -3.76
N HIS A 224 -13.20 -4.42 -4.90
CA HIS A 224 -13.12 -3.58 -6.08
C HIS A 224 -13.91 -2.29 -5.83
N ALA A 225 -13.20 -1.16 -5.82
CA ALA A 225 -13.79 0.16 -5.66
C ALA A 225 -13.60 0.92 -6.98
N PRO A 226 -14.65 1.12 -7.79
CA PRO A 226 -14.54 1.92 -9.00
C PRO A 226 -14.20 3.36 -8.61
N GLN A 227 -13.22 3.95 -9.29
CA GLN A 227 -12.76 5.32 -9.05
C GLN A 227 -13.97 6.28 -9.04
N ALA A 228 -14.18 7.00 -7.93
CA ALA A 228 -15.20 8.05 -7.88
C ALA A 228 -15.07 8.96 -9.10
N ALA A 229 -16.18 9.15 -9.84
CA ALA A 229 -16.19 10.04 -10.99
C ALA A 229 -15.69 11.43 -10.56
N PRO A 230 -14.81 12.09 -11.33
CA PRO A 230 -14.37 13.43 -10.99
C PRO A 230 -15.61 14.30 -10.79
N ALA A 231 -15.69 14.98 -9.64
CA ALA A 231 -16.76 15.94 -9.37
C ALA A 231 -16.77 16.94 -10.53
N ASN A 232 -17.83 16.93 -11.33
CA ASN A 232 -17.96 17.76 -12.52
C ASN A 232 -17.82 19.23 -12.10
N PRO A 233 -16.68 19.90 -12.37
CA PRO A 233 -16.52 21.30 -12.04
C PRO A 233 -16.99 22.04 -13.27
N ILE A 234 -18.29 22.27 -13.42
CA ILE A 234 -18.93 23.27 -14.29
C ILE A 234 -20.45 23.03 -14.20
N GLY A 235 -21.09 23.76 -13.29
CA GLY A 235 -22.41 24.30 -13.54
C GLY A 235 -22.21 25.58 -14.35
N LEU A 236 -22.13 25.45 -15.68
CA LEU A 236 -22.42 26.56 -16.57
C LEU A 236 -23.86 26.35 -17.01
N GLU A 237 -24.74 27.08 -16.33
CA GLU A 237 -26.01 27.48 -16.92
C GLU A 237 -25.67 28.18 -18.24
N ASN A 238 -26.24 27.67 -19.34
CA ASN A 238 -26.24 28.36 -20.62
C ASN A 238 -27.68 28.82 -20.92
N PRO A 239 -27.81 29.97 -21.60
CA PRO A 239 -28.85 30.99 -21.38
C PRO A 239 -30.25 30.64 -21.87
#